data_AF-A0A838Q878-F1
#
_entry.id   AF-A0A838Q878-F1
#
_cell.length_a   1.000
_cell.length_b   1.000
_cell.length_c   1.000
_cell.angle_alpha   90.00
_cell.angle_beta   90.00
_cell.angle_gamma   90.00
#
_symmetry.space_group_name_H-M   'P 1'
#
loop_
_entity.id
_entity.type
_entity.pdbx_description
1 polymer ?
#
loop_
_entity_poly.entity_id
_entity_poly.type
_entity_poly.pdbx_seq_one_letter_code
_entity_poly.pdbx_strand_id
1 'polypeptide(L)'
;MNRTLAFAGTSLVLLSSGVACAPNNQPLPDRSMTPNVLTSREIADGWRLLFDGRSTAGWRGYRKPSISAGWQAIDGSLVRAGDNAGDIVTSDRYRNFELALDWKVLEGGNSGIFYHATEQGDYIWQVAPEMQILDDARHADGKSPLTSAGANYALHPAPRMPTMTFLPTARLS
;
A
#
# COMPACT_ATOMS: atom_id res chain seq x y z
N MET A 1 19.71 9.14 -7.23
CA MET A 1 18.75 8.40 -6.39
C MET A 1 17.57 8.07 -7.29
N ASN A 2 17.21 6.79 -7.44
CA ASN A 2 16.12 6.39 -8.33
C ASN A 2 14.81 6.32 -7.51
N ARG A 3 14.04 7.41 -7.46
CA ARG A 3 12.73 7.47 -6.77
C ARG A 3 11.65 6.80 -7.64
N THR A 4 10.71 6.03 -7.07
CA THR A 4 9.75 5.20 -7.86
C THR A 4 8.36 5.13 -7.22
N LEU A 5 7.34 5.75 -7.82
CA LEU A 5 5.99 5.77 -7.27
C LEU A 5 5.23 4.56 -7.82
N ALA A 6 5.00 3.53 -7.02
CA ALA A 6 4.04 2.48 -7.40
C ALA A 6 2.75 2.76 -6.68
N PHE A 7 1.66 2.96 -7.41
CA PHE A 7 0.32 2.73 -6.90
C PHE A 7 -0.01 1.24 -7.08
N ALA A 8 -0.20 0.52 -5.98
CA ALA A 8 -0.80 -0.81 -5.97
C ALA A 8 -2.04 -0.73 -5.09
N GLY A 9 -3.17 -0.51 -5.77
CA GLY A 9 -4.48 -0.51 -5.15
C GLY A 9 -4.76 -1.86 -4.49
N THR A 10 -5.50 -1.80 -3.40
CA THR A 10 -6.46 -2.84 -3.07
C THR A 10 -7.82 -2.12 -2.99
N SER A 11 -8.88 -2.78 -3.44
CA SER A 11 -10.33 -2.52 -3.45
C SER A 11 -10.93 -1.16 -3.00
N LEU A 12 -11.62 -0.41 -3.87
CA LEU A 12 -12.55 0.68 -3.48
C LEU A 12 -14.00 0.38 -3.88
N VAL A 13 -14.92 0.44 -2.90
CA VAL A 13 -16.32 0.88 -3.10
C VAL A 13 -16.42 2.35 -2.68
N LEU A 14 -16.96 3.20 -3.55
CA LEU A 14 -17.20 4.63 -3.34
C LEU A 14 -18.39 4.88 -2.39
N LEU A 15 -18.22 5.86 -1.49
CA LEU A 15 -19.29 6.77 -1.06
C LEU A 15 -18.66 8.12 -0.69
N SER A 16 -19.34 9.18 -1.11
CA SER A 16 -18.90 10.56 -1.27
C SER A 16 -18.64 11.36 0.01
N SER A 17 -17.64 12.24 -0.08
CA SER A 17 -17.48 13.56 0.58
C SER A 17 -17.50 13.67 2.11
N GLY A 18 -16.36 14.07 2.68
CA GLY A 18 -16.25 14.68 4.00
C GLY A 18 -15.09 15.66 4.06
N VAL A 19 -15.36 16.93 4.37
CA VAL A 19 -14.35 17.96 4.65
C VAL A 19 -13.82 17.76 6.06
N ALA A 20 -12.50 17.75 6.24
CA ALA A 20 -11.88 17.86 7.57
C ALA A 20 -10.88 19.04 7.56
N CYS A 21 -11.22 20.08 8.32
CA CYS A 21 -10.26 21.12 8.71
C CYS A 21 -9.26 20.52 9.70
N ALA A 22 -7.98 20.55 9.37
CA ALA A 22 -6.91 20.31 10.33
C ALA A 22 -6.07 21.59 10.48
N PRO A 23 -5.82 22.08 11.71
CA PRO A 23 -4.97 23.23 11.97
C PRO A 23 -3.52 22.73 12.00
N ASN A 24 -2.87 22.60 10.85
CA ASN A 24 -1.42 22.49 10.78
C ASN A 24 -0.95 22.99 9.43
N ASN A 25 -0.15 24.05 9.46
CA ASN A 25 0.33 24.82 8.31
C ASN A 25 1.44 24.11 7.52
N GLN A 26 1.38 22.77 7.41
CA GLN A 26 2.19 22.02 6.47
C GLN A 26 1.34 21.83 5.21
N PRO A 27 1.77 22.32 4.03
CA PRO A 27 1.11 21.94 2.79
C PRO A 27 1.12 20.42 2.72
N LEU A 28 -0.06 19.82 2.58
CA LEU A 28 -0.15 18.41 2.21
C LEU A 28 0.78 18.19 1.00
N PRO A 29 1.54 17.08 0.93
CA PRO A 29 2.36 16.80 -0.24
C PRO A 29 1.51 16.97 -1.49
N ASP A 30 2.04 17.69 -2.49
CA ASP A 30 1.40 18.05 -3.75
C ASP A 30 1.05 16.79 -4.55
N ARG A 31 -0.04 16.16 -4.15
CA ARG A 31 -0.54 14.90 -4.68
C ARG A 31 -1.54 15.22 -5.77
N SER A 32 -1.36 14.62 -6.94
CA SER A 32 -2.32 14.72 -8.03
C SER A 32 -3.73 14.39 -7.53
N MET A 33 -4.71 15.26 -7.82
CA MET A 33 -6.12 14.98 -7.55
C MET A 33 -6.70 13.94 -8.52
N THR A 34 -5.99 13.61 -9.60
CA THR A 34 -6.36 12.56 -10.55
C THR A 34 -5.51 11.31 -10.30
N PRO A 35 -6.12 10.15 -9.99
CA PRO A 35 -5.39 8.90 -9.79
C PRO A 35 -4.53 8.53 -11.00
N ASN A 36 -3.36 7.93 -10.75
CA ASN A 36 -2.44 7.43 -11.78
C ASN A 36 -1.97 8.50 -12.78
N VAL A 37 -1.82 9.74 -12.33
CA VAL A 37 -1.24 10.85 -13.10
C VAL A 37 -0.20 11.55 -12.24
N LEU A 38 1.00 11.76 -12.78
CA LEU A 38 2.06 12.47 -12.06
C LEU A 38 1.87 13.98 -12.18
N THR A 39 2.11 14.71 -11.10
CA THR A 39 2.23 16.17 -11.12
C THR A 39 3.53 16.59 -11.81
N SER A 40 3.61 17.85 -12.25
CA SER A 40 4.85 18.40 -12.82
C SER A 40 6.03 18.33 -11.83
N ARG A 41 5.74 18.47 -10.53
CA ARG A 41 6.73 18.33 -9.47
C ARG A 41 7.21 16.89 -9.34
N GLU A 42 6.30 15.93 -9.33
CA GLU A 42 6.67 14.50 -9.26
C GLU A 42 7.55 14.10 -10.45
N ILE A 43 7.24 14.58 -11.65
CA ILE A 43 8.07 14.36 -12.84
C ILE A 43 9.46 14.98 -12.65
N ALA A 44 9.54 16.23 -12.18
CA ALA A 44 10.81 16.92 -11.94
C ALA A 44 11.67 16.24 -10.85
N ASP A 45 11.03 15.65 -9.84
CA ASP A 45 11.66 14.89 -8.76
C ASP A 45 12.05 13.45 -9.19
N GLY A 46 11.77 13.07 -10.45
CA GLY A 46 12.16 11.81 -11.06
C GLY A 46 11.24 10.62 -10.75
N TRP A 47 10.01 10.88 -10.28
CA TRP A 47 9.02 9.84 -10.05
C TRP A 47 8.53 9.24 -11.38
N ARG A 48 8.18 7.95 -11.35
CA ARG A 48 7.56 7.21 -12.44
C ARG A 48 6.40 6.38 -11.91
N LEU A 49 5.37 6.17 -12.72
CA LEU A 49 4.26 5.27 -12.40
C LEU A 49 4.67 3.80 -12.57
N LEU A 50 4.38 2.94 -11.60
CA LEU A 50 4.40 1.48 -11.81
C LEU A 50 3.05 0.90 -12.27
N PHE A 51 1.99 1.70 -12.19
CA PHE A 51 0.67 1.34 -12.67
C PHE A 51 0.04 2.55 -13.36
N ASP A 52 -0.45 2.33 -14.58
CA ASP A 52 -1.00 3.36 -15.46
C ASP A 52 -2.50 3.62 -15.20
N GLY A 53 -3.12 2.88 -14.28
CA GLY A 53 -4.56 2.94 -14.02
C GLY A 53 -5.43 2.13 -14.99
N ARG A 54 -4.85 1.46 -15.98
CA ARG A 54 -5.58 0.93 -17.14
C ARG A 54 -5.22 -0.51 -17.49
N SER A 55 -4.00 -0.94 -17.23
CA SER A 55 -3.49 -2.24 -17.63
C SER A 55 -2.60 -2.86 -16.56
N THR A 56 -2.44 -4.17 -16.62
CA THR A 56 -1.49 -4.91 -15.79
C THR A 56 -0.08 -4.91 -16.38
N ALA A 57 0.21 -4.02 -17.33
CA ALA A 57 1.53 -3.90 -17.94
C ALA A 57 2.59 -3.57 -16.88
N GLY A 58 3.77 -4.18 -17.01
CA GLY A 58 4.85 -4.04 -16.03
C GLY A 58 4.72 -4.98 -14.82
N TRP A 59 3.69 -5.83 -14.77
CA TRP A 59 3.47 -6.82 -13.71
C TRP A 59 3.45 -8.24 -14.26
N ARG A 60 3.88 -9.19 -13.44
CA ARG A 60 3.81 -10.63 -13.67
C ARG A 60 3.55 -11.37 -12.36
N GLY A 61 3.11 -12.62 -12.43
CA GLY A 61 3.02 -13.45 -11.23
C GLY A 61 4.42 -13.76 -10.67
N TYR A 62 4.51 -13.89 -9.35
CA TYR A 62 5.70 -14.40 -8.69
C TYR A 62 6.04 -15.80 -9.23
N ARG A 63 7.27 -16.02 -9.71
CA ARG A 63 7.73 -17.24 -10.38
C ARG A 63 6.92 -17.62 -11.63
N LYS A 64 6.28 -16.64 -12.28
CA LYS A 64 5.52 -16.82 -13.51
C LYS A 64 5.98 -15.82 -14.59
N PRO A 65 5.89 -16.20 -15.89
CA PRO A 65 6.24 -15.32 -16.99
C PRO A 65 5.18 -14.24 -17.26
N SER A 66 3.95 -14.44 -16.80
CA SER A 66 2.81 -13.54 -16.99
C SER A 66 1.98 -13.40 -15.71
N ILE A 67 1.15 -12.37 -15.66
CA ILE A 67 0.19 -12.16 -14.58
C ILE A 67 -1.02 -13.11 -14.74
N SER A 68 -1.58 -13.54 -13.61
CA SER A 68 -2.83 -14.33 -13.59
C SER A 68 -4.05 -13.46 -13.95
N ALA A 69 -5.08 -14.07 -14.54
CA ALA A 69 -6.38 -13.42 -14.77
C ALA A 69 -7.11 -13.03 -13.47
N GLY A 70 -6.64 -13.54 -12.32
CA GLY A 70 -7.10 -13.11 -11.00
C GLY A 70 -6.65 -11.69 -10.60
N TRP A 71 -5.75 -11.06 -11.36
CA TRP A 71 -5.38 -9.65 -11.21
C TRP A 71 -5.81 -8.86 -12.43
N GLN A 72 -6.54 -7.76 -12.20
CA GLN A 72 -7.15 -6.96 -13.27
C GLN A 72 -7.01 -5.46 -12.97
N ALA A 73 -6.95 -4.66 -14.02
CA ALA A 73 -7.10 -3.20 -13.89
C ALA A 73 -8.60 -2.87 -13.97
N ILE A 74 -9.17 -2.39 -12.86
CA ILE A 74 -10.59 -2.07 -12.73
C ILE A 74 -10.71 -0.70 -12.06
N ASP A 75 -11.45 0.22 -12.69
CA ASP A 75 -11.73 1.56 -12.15
C ASP A 75 -10.48 2.31 -11.66
N GLY A 76 -9.41 2.30 -12.44
CA GLY A 76 -8.18 3.00 -12.07
C GLY A 76 -7.36 2.30 -10.99
N SER A 77 -7.68 1.05 -10.63
CA SER A 77 -7.03 0.28 -9.57
C SER A 77 -6.54 -1.08 -10.07
N LEU A 78 -5.43 -1.57 -9.51
CA LEU A 78 -4.97 -2.95 -9.70
C LEU A 78 -5.68 -3.83 -8.67
N VAL A 79 -6.55 -4.72 -9.11
CA VAL A 79 -7.50 -5.44 -8.24
C VAL A 79 -7.27 -6.94 -8.30
N ARG A 80 -7.19 -7.57 -7.13
CA ARG A 80 -7.26 -9.04 -6.98
C ARG A 80 -8.72 -9.48 -7.12
N ALA A 81 -9.15 -9.69 -8.36
CA ALA A 81 -10.54 -9.94 -8.75
C ALA A 81 -10.94 -11.43 -8.77
N GLY A 82 -9.97 -12.36 -8.66
CA GLY A 82 -10.24 -13.81 -8.71
C GLY A 82 -9.56 -14.60 -7.60
N ASP A 83 -10.11 -15.79 -7.35
CA ASP A 83 -9.48 -16.79 -6.50
C ASP A 83 -8.17 -17.28 -7.13
N ASN A 84 -7.22 -17.69 -6.30
CA ASN A 84 -5.91 -18.18 -6.73
C ASN A 84 -5.13 -17.22 -7.65
N ALA A 85 -5.35 -15.90 -7.51
CA ALA A 85 -4.63 -14.88 -8.27
C ALA A 85 -3.11 -14.94 -8.07
N GLY A 86 -2.66 -15.42 -6.90
CA GLY A 86 -1.26 -15.47 -6.50
C GLY A 86 -0.66 -14.09 -6.25
N ASP A 87 0.60 -14.07 -5.82
CA ASP A 87 1.37 -12.84 -5.65
C ASP A 87 1.87 -12.33 -7.00
N ILE A 88 2.00 -11.01 -7.12
CA ILE A 88 2.55 -10.36 -8.31
C ILE A 88 3.82 -9.60 -7.96
N VAL A 89 4.69 -9.48 -8.96
CA VAL A 89 5.93 -8.72 -8.89
C VAL A 89 6.02 -7.81 -10.11
N THR A 90 6.77 -6.73 -9.97
CA THR A 90 7.15 -5.90 -11.11
C THR A 90 8.04 -6.70 -12.06
N SER A 91 7.91 -6.45 -13.36
CA SER A 91 8.82 -7.01 -14.37
C SER A 91 10.24 -6.47 -14.20
N ASP A 92 10.36 -5.20 -13.78
CA ASP A 92 11.62 -4.54 -13.45
C ASP A 92 12.09 -4.88 -12.04
N ARG A 93 13.40 -4.73 -11.78
CA ARG A 93 14.01 -4.87 -10.46
C ARG A 93 14.56 -3.54 -9.98
N TYR A 94 14.37 -3.26 -8.69
CA TYR A 94 14.78 -2.01 -8.06
C TYR A 94 15.74 -2.30 -6.91
N ARG A 95 16.77 -1.45 -6.77
CA ARG A 95 17.72 -1.51 -5.66
C ARG A 95 17.33 -0.51 -4.57
N ASN A 96 17.57 0.78 -4.87
CA ASN A 96 17.21 1.89 -3.99
C ASN A 96 15.99 2.56 -4.60
N PHE A 97 14.94 2.74 -3.80
CA PHE A 97 13.72 3.42 -4.22
C PHE A 97 13.01 4.04 -3.02
N GLU A 98 12.18 5.04 -3.32
CA GLU A 98 11.09 5.51 -2.46
C GLU A 98 9.81 5.05 -3.14
N LEU A 99 8.82 4.57 -2.38
CA LEU A 99 7.56 4.02 -2.87
C LEU A 99 6.38 4.73 -2.19
N ALA A 100 5.37 5.15 -2.97
CA ALA A 100 4.10 5.61 -2.42
C ALA A 100 2.91 5.12 -3.27
N LEU A 101 1.90 4.60 -2.58
CA LEU A 101 0.65 4.02 -3.09
C LEU A 101 -0.52 4.38 -2.18
N ASP A 102 -1.74 4.20 -2.71
CA ASP A 102 -2.94 3.96 -1.92
C ASP A 102 -3.30 2.48 -1.96
N TRP A 103 -3.88 1.99 -0.88
CA TRP A 103 -4.41 0.64 -0.74
C TRP A 103 -5.74 0.69 0.03
N LYS A 104 -6.58 -0.33 -0.13
CA LYS A 104 -7.82 -0.52 0.64
C LYS A 104 -8.21 -1.99 0.61
N VAL A 105 -8.65 -2.54 1.73
CA VAL A 105 -9.09 -3.94 1.77
C VAL A 105 -10.59 -4.05 1.95
N LEU A 106 -11.12 -5.24 1.64
CA LEU A 106 -12.45 -5.64 2.11
C LEU A 106 -12.43 -5.81 3.63
N GLU A 107 -13.61 -5.89 4.23
CA GLU A 107 -13.75 -6.19 5.66
C GLU A 107 -13.04 -7.50 6.02
N GLY A 108 -12.16 -7.45 7.02
CA GLY A 108 -11.31 -8.57 7.41
C GLY A 108 -10.24 -8.97 6.38
N GLY A 109 -10.00 -8.14 5.37
CA GLY A 109 -9.04 -8.44 4.31
C GLY A 109 -7.59 -8.40 4.80
N ASN A 110 -6.75 -9.20 4.12
CA ASN A 110 -5.33 -9.36 4.37
C ASN A 110 -4.57 -9.37 3.04
N SER A 111 -3.50 -8.58 2.96
CA SER A 111 -2.60 -8.48 1.82
C SER A 111 -1.25 -7.93 2.29
N GLY A 112 -0.35 -7.66 1.34
CA GLY A 112 0.98 -7.16 1.67
C GLY A 112 1.68 -6.50 0.50
N ILE A 113 2.59 -5.58 0.80
CA ILE A 113 3.53 -5.02 -0.17
C ILE A 113 4.91 -5.55 0.16
N PHE A 114 5.39 -6.44 -0.71
CA PHE A 114 6.72 -7.00 -0.62
C PHE A 114 7.73 -6.11 -1.33
N TYR A 115 8.93 -6.00 -0.75
CA TYR A 115 10.05 -5.30 -1.37
C TYR A 115 11.32 -6.13 -1.32
N HIS A 116 12.24 -5.85 -2.26
CA HIS A 116 13.47 -6.64 -2.45
C HIS A 116 13.24 -8.14 -2.64
N ALA A 117 12.07 -8.51 -3.15
CA ALA A 117 11.73 -9.90 -3.40
C ALA A 117 12.74 -10.57 -4.36
N THR A 118 13.09 -11.80 -4.03
CA THR A 118 13.83 -12.72 -4.90
C THR A 118 12.92 -13.88 -5.27
N GLU A 119 13.27 -14.67 -6.28
CA GLU A 119 12.50 -15.86 -6.68
C GLU A 119 13.11 -17.16 -6.17
N GLN A 120 13.90 -17.10 -5.09
CA GLN A 120 14.58 -18.25 -4.49
C GLN A 120 13.67 -19.07 -3.55
N GLY A 121 12.57 -18.48 -3.08
CA GLY A 121 11.59 -19.13 -2.21
C GLY A 121 10.40 -19.71 -2.97
N ASP A 122 9.69 -20.64 -2.35
CA ASP A 122 8.40 -21.14 -2.85
C ASP A 122 7.30 -20.09 -2.75
N TYR A 123 7.39 -19.22 -1.75
CA TYR A 123 6.48 -18.11 -1.55
C TYR A 123 7.25 -16.81 -1.31
N ILE A 124 6.69 -15.69 -1.74
CA ILE A 124 7.37 -14.38 -1.68
C ILE A 124 7.71 -13.97 -0.24
N TRP A 125 6.84 -14.27 0.72
CA TRP A 125 7.03 -13.96 2.14
C TRP A 125 8.24 -14.66 2.78
N GLN A 126 8.78 -15.71 2.16
CA GLN A 126 9.99 -16.39 2.65
C GLN A 126 11.26 -15.59 2.37
N VAL A 127 11.22 -14.69 1.39
CA VAL A 127 12.41 -14.11 0.77
C VAL A 127 12.32 -12.59 0.58
N ALA A 128 11.25 -11.97 1.07
CA ALA A 128 10.99 -10.55 0.93
C ALA A 128 10.41 -9.99 2.24
N PRO A 129 10.95 -8.89 2.77
CA PRO A 129 10.25 -8.09 3.77
C PRO A 129 8.91 -7.58 3.24
N GLU A 130 7.97 -7.35 4.15
CA GLU A 130 6.57 -7.05 3.83
C GLU A 130 6.06 -5.87 4.65
N MET A 131 5.54 -4.85 3.96
CA MET A 131 4.64 -3.89 4.61
C MET A 131 3.23 -4.48 4.62
N GLN A 132 2.71 -4.75 5.81
CA GLN A 132 1.42 -5.41 5.99
C GLN A 132 0.26 -4.51 5.55
N ILE A 133 -0.71 -5.07 4.80
CA ILE A 133 -1.98 -4.44 4.45
C ILE A 133 -3.10 -5.25 5.10
N LEU A 134 -3.78 -4.65 6.08
CA LEU A 134 -4.75 -5.38 6.89
C LEU A 134 -5.96 -4.51 7.28
N ASP A 135 -7.13 -5.14 7.40
CA ASP A 135 -8.20 -4.61 8.22
C ASP A 135 -7.94 -4.96 9.68
N ASP A 136 -7.19 -4.10 10.37
CA ASP A 136 -6.79 -4.29 11.77
C ASP A 136 -7.99 -4.50 12.71
N ALA A 137 -9.15 -3.91 12.40
CA ALA A 137 -10.32 -3.98 13.26
C ALA A 137 -10.99 -5.35 13.21
N ARG A 138 -10.89 -6.06 12.08
CA ARG A 138 -11.65 -7.29 11.83
C ARG A 138 -10.81 -8.53 11.59
N HIS A 139 -9.52 -8.39 11.28
CA HIS A 139 -8.61 -9.52 11.11
C HIS A 139 -7.88 -9.86 12.42
N ALA A 140 -7.66 -11.15 12.69
CA ALA A 140 -7.06 -11.61 13.94
C ALA A 140 -5.63 -11.04 14.17
N ASP A 141 -4.88 -10.87 13.08
CA ASP A 141 -3.53 -10.29 13.10
C ASP A 141 -3.50 -8.81 13.50
N GLY A 142 -4.62 -8.09 13.42
CA GLY A 142 -4.73 -6.71 13.89
C GLY A 142 -4.55 -6.56 15.41
N LYS A 143 -4.59 -7.66 16.16
CA LYS A 143 -4.39 -7.68 17.62
C LYS A 143 -2.95 -7.40 18.04
N SER A 144 -1.98 -7.56 17.15
CA SER A 144 -0.56 -7.35 17.44
C SER A 144 0.02 -6.23 16.57
N PRO A 145 0.76 -5.27 17.16
CA PRO A 145 1.40 -4.21 16.37
C PRO A 145 2.42 -4.75 15.36
N LEU A 146 2.99 -5.94 15.59
CA LEU A 146 3.95 -6.55 14.65
C LEU A 146 3.28 -7.13 13.40
N THR A 147 1.96 -7.24 13.39
CA THR A 147 1.19 -7.87 12.30
C THR A 147 0.00 -6.98 11.87
N SER A 148 -0.09 -5.76 12.39
CA SER A 148 -1.09 -4.76 11.99
C SER A 148 -0.68 -4.05 10.69
N ALA A 149 -1.63 -3.37 10.04
CA ALA A 149 -1.39 -2.57 8.85
C ALA A 149 -0.25 -1.56 9.04
N GLY A 150 0.68 -1.52 8.07
CA GLY A 150 1.87 -0.67 8.10
C GLY A 150 3.06 -1.23 8.90
N ALA A 151 2.92 -2.38 9.56
CA ALA A 151 4.07 -3.08 10.15
C ALA A 151 5.01 -3.59 9.05
N ASN A 152 6.32 -3.63 9.34
CA ASN A 152 7.20 -4.57 8.65
C ASN A 152 6.94 -5.94 9.27
N TYR A 153 6.16 -6.77 8.60
CA TYR A 153 5.48 -7.92 9.21
C TYR A 153 6.44 -8.80 10.03
N ALA A 154 6.07 -9.03 11.29
CA ALA A 154 6.83 -9.77 12.31
C ALA A 154 8.23 -9.22 12.67
N LEU A 155 8.65 -8.07 12.13
CA LEU A 155 9.98 -7.48 12.32
C LEU A 155 9.92 -6.13 13.05
N HIS A 156 9.14 -5.18 12.54
CA HIS A 156 8.99 -3.85 13.12
C HIS A 156 7.50 -3.49 13.26
N PRO A 157 7.07 -2.97 14.42
CA PRO A 157 5.67 -2.72 14.67
C PRO A 157 5.12 -1.60 13.78
N ALA A 158 3.84 -1.68 13.45
CA ALA A 158 3.10 -0.61 12.81
C ALA A 158 3.25 0.70 13.62
N PRO A 159 3.51 1.84 12.96
CA PRO A 159 3.59 3.12 13.63
C PRO A 159 2.21 3.48 14.19
N ARG A 160 2.03 3.34 15.50
CA ARG A 160 0.83 3.81 16.20
C ARG A 160 1.06 5.25 16.64
N MET A 161 0.10 6.14 16.33
CA MET A 161 0.05 7.43 17.02
C MET A 161 -0.02 7.15 18.52
N PRO A 162 0.81 7.78 19.37
CA PRO A 162 0.70 7.61 20.80
C PRO A 162 -0.74 7.96 21.19
N THR A 163 -1.41 7.05 21.89
CA THR A 163 -2.73 7.32 22.45
C THR A 163 -2.60 8.58 23.27
N MET A 164 -3.27 9.66 22.85
CA MET A 164 -3.33 10.87 23.65
C MET A 164 -4.17 10.54 24.88
N THR A 165 -3.51 10.05 25.93
CA THR A 165 -4.14 9.83 27.23
C THR A 165 -4.50 11.22 27.75
N PHE A 166 -5.77 11.59 27.62
CA PHE A 166 -6.31 12.70 28.37
C PHE A 166 -6.15 12.36 29.85
N LEU A 167 -5.18 12.98 30.51
CA LEU A 167 -5.10 12.97 31.96
C LEU A 167 -6.44 13.52 32.48
N PRO A 168 -7.13 12.82 33.40
CA PRO A 168 -8.36 13.35 33.96
C PRO A 168 -8.05 14.69 34.62
N THR A 169 -8.75 15.73 34.18
CA THR A 169 -8.65 17.08 34.73
C THR A 169 -8.93 16.99 36.23
N ALA A 170 -7.89 17.21 37.04
CA ALA A 170 -8.06 17.37 38.48
C ALA A 170 -9.00 18.56 38.70
N ARG A 171 -10.23 18.29 39.17
CA ARG A 171 -11.06 19.35 39.75
C ARG A 171 -10.38 19.75 41.06
N LEU A 172 -9.77 20.93 41.05
CA LEU A 172 -9.45 21.64 42.27
C LEU A 172 -10.78 22.05 42.92
N SER A 173 -11.02 21.53 44.11
CA SER A 173 -12.04 21.99 45.06
C SER A 173 -11.60 23.30 45.72
#